data_AF-A0A2V9V0A6-F1
#
_entry.id   AF-A0A2V9V0A6-F1
#
_cell.length_a   1.000
_cell.length_b   1.000
_cell.length_c   1.000
_cell.angle_alpha   90.00
_cell.angle_beta   90.00
_cell.angle_gamma   90.00
#
_symmetry.space_group_name_H-M   'P 1'
#
loop_
_entity.id
_entity.type
_entity.pdbx_description
1 polymer ?
#
loop_
_entity_poly.entity_id
_entity_poly.type
_entity_poly.pdbx_seq_one_letter_code
_entity_poly.pdbx_strand_id
1 'polypeptide(L)'
;MVHVEDLADVFAILLDAKQTAFSAYNVPSEIWQLSDLGKEIQVLNNNIRITFGDLRVTGFPRQISSDRFRTEFNYKPTSLKERLNRARQRTPA
;
A
#
# COMPACT_ATOMS: atom_id res chain seq x y z
N MET A 1 1.63 4.07 -2.19
CA MET A 1 2.40 3.32 -1.18
C MET A 1 2.24 1.84 -1.45
N VAL A 2 3.32 1.07 -1.39
CA VAL A 2 3.35 -0.38 -1.61
C VAL A 2 4.00 -1.00 -0.38
N HIS A 3 3.42 -2.08 0.15
CA HIS A 3 4.07 -2.85 1.21
C HIS A 3 5.10 -3.81 0.58
N VAL A 4 6.23 -4.03 1.26
CA VAL A 4 7.33 -4.84 0.72
C VAL A 4 6.91 -6.27 0.36
N GLU A 5 6.00 -6.87 1.13
CA GLU A 5 5.45 -8.21 0.81
C GLU A 5 4.64 -8.20 -0.49
N ASP A 6 3.84 -7.15 -0.74
CA ASP A 6 3.08 -7.07 -2.01
C ASP A 6 4.03 -6.92 -3.20
N LEU A 7 5.19 -6.28 -3.01
CA LEU A 7 6.23 -6.17 -4.03
C LEU A 7 6.89 -7.54 -4.31
N ALA A 8 7.13 -8.33 -3.27
CA ALA A 8 7.65 -9.69 -3.41
C ALA A 8 6.67 -10.59 -4.19
N ASP A 9 5.37 -10.51 -3.87
CA ASP A 9 4.33 -11.23 -4.61
C ASP A 9 4.31 -10.85 -6.09
N VAL A 10 4.37 -9.55 -6.39
CA VAL A 10 4.37 -9.03 -7.76
C VAL A 10 5.56 -9.57 -8.55
N PHE A 11 6.75 -9.61 -7.95
CA PHE A 11 7.92 -10.19 -8.61
C PHE A 11 7.78 -11.70 -8.82
N ALA A 12 7.26 -12.44 -7.83
CA ALA A 12 7.02 -13.88 -7.99
C ALA A 12 6.05 -14.16 -9.15
N ILE A 13 4.94 -13.43 -9.22
CA ILE A 13 3.96 -13.54 -10.30
C ILE A 13 4.60 -13.28 -11.67
N LEU A 14 5.43 -12.24 -11.78
CA LEU A 14 6.11 -11.92 -13.04
C LEU A 14 7.16 -12.97 -13.44
N LEU A 15 7.84 -13.58 -12.46
CA LEU A 15 8.80 -14.67 -12.71
C LEU A 15 8.10 -15.94 -13.19
N ASP A 16 6.90 -16.23 -12.69
CA ASP A 16 6.09 -17.39 -13.08
C ASP A 16 5.31 -17.17 -14.39
N ALA A 17 5.18 -15.92 -14.83
CA ALA A 17 4.44 -15.57 -16.04
C ALA A 17 5.18 -16.05 -17.30
N LYS A 18 4.56 -16.99 -18.04
CA LYS A 18 5.09 -17.46 -19.33
C LYS A 18 5.16 -16.35 -20.40
N GLN A 19 4.24 -15.41 -20.33
CA GLN A 19 4.14 -14.25 -21.21
C GLN A 19 3.42 -13.13 -20.46
N THR A 20 3.69 -11.88 -20.84
CA THR A 20 3.00 -10.70 -20.29
C THR A 20 2.38 -9.89 -21.43
N ALA A 21 1.17 -9.36 -21.23
CA ALA A 21 0.48 -8.54 -22.24
C ALA A 21 1.09 -7.15 -22.39
N PHE A 22 1.80 -6.66 -21.35
CA PHE A 22 2.43 -5.35 -21.33
C PHE A 22 3.92 -5.46 -20.98
N SER A 23 4.70 -4.48 -21.44
CA SER A 23 6.12 -4.34 -21.12
C SER A 23 6.39 -3.65 -19.77
N ALA A 24 5.38 -3.00 -19.20
CA ALA A 24 5.48 -2.28 -17.93
C ALA A 24 4.16 -2.29 -17.16
N TYR A 25 4.27 -2.52 -15.86
CA TYR A 25 3.16 -2.55 -14.92
C TYR A 25 3.44 -1.59 -13.76
N ASN A 26 2.43 -0.83 -13.37
CA ASN A 26 2.43 -0.18 -12.06
C ASN A 26 2.04 -1.23 -11.02
N VAL A 27 2.85 -1.34 -9.97
CA VAL A 27 2.57 -2.24 -8.84
C VAL A 27 1.25 -1.83 -8.18
N PRO A 28 0.34 -2.77 -7.92
CA PRO A 28 -0.82 -2.54 -7.06
C PRO A 28 -0.43 -1.87 -5.75
N SER A 29 -0.96 -0.67 -5.54
CA SER A 29 -0.58 0.21 -4.44
C SER A 29 -1.81 0.88 -3.84
N GLU A 30 -1.65 1.37 -2.61
CA GLU A 30 -2.65 2.20 -1.94
C GLU A 30 -2.24 3.66 -1.94
N ILE A 31 -3.23 4.54 -2.04
CA ILE A 31 -3.07 5.97 -1.96
C ILE A 31 -3.72 6.42 -0.66
N TRP A 32 -2.94 7.07 0.19
CA TRP A 32 -3.39 7.59 1.47
C TRP A 32 -3.04 9.06 1.56
N GLN A 33 -3.99 9.88 2.03
CA GLN A 33 -3.62 11.18 2.59
C GLN A 33 -2.96 10.92 3.94
N LEU A 34 -1.85 11.61 4.22
CA LEU A 34 -1.11 11.44 5.48
C LEU A 34 -2.00 11.73 6.70
N SER A 35 -2.90 12.70 6.60
CA SER A 35 -3.88 13.03 7.63
C SER A 35 -4.81 11.85 7.95
N ASP A 36 -5.25 11.10 6.94
CA ASP A 36 -6.17 9.98 7.13
C ASP A 36 -5.44 8.77 7.68
N LEU A 37 -4.22 8.51 7.22
CA LEU A 37 -3.35 7.49 7.81
C LEU A 37 -3.04 7.80 9.28
N GLY A 38 -2.76 9.07 9.59
CA GLY A 38 -2.53 9.52 10.96
C GLY A 38 -3.73 9.23 11.86
N LYS A 39 -4.94 9.57 11.40
CA LYS A 39 -6.19 9.26 12.14
C LYS A 39 -6.34 7.75 12.37
N GLU A 40 -6.12 6.92 11.36
CA GLU A 40 -6.23 5.46 11.49
C GLU A 40 -5.24 4.91 12.55
N ILE A 41 -4.00 5.40 12.56
CA ILE A 41 -3.00 5.01 13.58
C ILE A 41 -3.46 5.45 14.97
N GLN A 42 -3.98 6.68 15.12
CA GLN A 42 -4.45 7.19 16.40
C GLN A 42 -5.67 6.42 16.92
N VAL A 43 -6.57 5.95 16.05
CA VAL A 43 -7.68 5.06 16.42
C VAL A 43 -7.18 3.71 16.95
N LEU A 44 -6.10 3.17 16.38
CA LEU A 44 -5.52 1.90 16.83
C LEU A 44 -4.71 2.04 18.13
N ASN A 45 -4.19 3.24 18.40
CA ASN A 45 -3.45 3.56 19.61
C ASN A 45 -3.74 4.99 20.10
N ASN A 46 -4.68 5.10 21.03
CA ASN A 46 -5.13 6.37 21.62
C ASN A 46 -4.04 7.10 22.43
N ASN A 47 -2.91 6.45 22.72
CA ASN A 47 -1.77 7.07 23.43
C ASN A 47 -0.87 7.89 22.50
N ILE A 48 -1.05 7.78 21.17
CA ILE A 48 -0.26 8.52 20.19
C ILE A 48 -1.02 9.76 19.71
N ARG A 49 -0.31 10.88 19.62
CA ARG A 49 -0.80 12.10 18.96
C ARG A 49 0.09 12.42 17.77
N ILE A 50 -0.52 12.52 16.60
CA ILE A 50 0.19 12.85 15.36
C ILE A 50 -0.12 14.30 14.99
N THR A 51 0.92 15.06 14.70
CA THR A 51 0.83 16.43 14.18
C THR A 51 1.63 16.52 12.87
N PHE A 52 1.21 17.40 11.97
CA PHE A 52 1.87 17.63 10.69
C PHE A 52 2.42 19.05 10.65
N GLY A 53 3.63 19.21 10.11
CA GLY A 53 4.18 20.54 9.79
C GLY A 53 3.71 21.04 8.42
N ASP A 54 4.23 22.20 8.00
CA ASP A 54 3.76 22.89 6.80
C ASP A 54 4.51 22.52 5.50
N LEU A 55 5.38 21.50 5.55
CA LEU A 55 6.14 21.08 4.38
C LEU A 55 5.21 20.50 3.30
N ARG A 56 5.20 21.15 2.13
CA ARG A 56 4.48 20.67 0.95
C ARG A 56 5.38 19.80 0.09
N VAL A 57 5.05 18.52 -0.02
CA VAL A 57 5.69 17.61 -0.98
C VAL A 57 5.00 17.76 -2.34
N THR A 58 5.77 18.08 -3.37
CA THR A 58 5.29 18.25 -4.76
C THR A 58 6.08 17.35 -5.72
N GLY A 59 5.61 17.23 -6.97
CA GLY A 59 6.34 16.48 -8.03
C GLY A 59 6.02 14.99 -8.16
N PHE A 60 5.15 14.43 -7.29
CA PHE A 60 4.73 13.04 -7.37
C PHE A 60 3.32 12.87 -7.95
N PRO A 61 3.06 11.79 -8.71
CA PRO A 61 1.71 11.46 -9.14
C PRO A 61 0.79 11.28 -7.93
N ARG A 62 -0.35 11.99 -7.92
CA ARG A 62 -1.36 11.85 -6.85
C ARG A 62 -2.10 10.52 -6.92
N GLN A 63 -2.15 9.93 -8.12
CA GLN A 63 -2.82 8.68 -8.39
C GLN A 63 -2.01 7.88 -9.40
N ILE A 64 -1.84 6.59 -9.12
CA ILE A 64 -1.20 5.63 -10.00
C ILE A 64 -2.20 4.48 -10.15
N SER A 65 -2.67 4.24 -11.37
CA SER A 65 -3.51 3.07 -11.65
C SER A 65 -2.62 1.84 -11.82
N SER A 66 -3.01 0.75 -11.17
CA SER A 66 -2.41 -0.58 -11.31
C SER A 66 -3.34 -1.55 -12.04
N ASP A 67 -4.31 -1.05 -12.80
CA ASP A 67 -5.40 -1.87 -13.36
C ASP A 67 -4.87 -2.93 -14.32
N ARG A 68 -3.83 -2.61 -15.11
CA ARG A 68 -3.15 -3.59 -15.98
C ARG A 68 -2.73 -4.84 -15.23
N PHE A 69 -2.04 -4.66 -14.10
CA PHE A 69 -1.53 -5.78 -13.30
C PHE A 69 -2.69 -6.54 -12.64
N ARG A 70 -3.65 -5.80 -12.06
CA ARG A 70 -4.81 -6.40 -11.37
C ARG A 70 -5.67 -7.22 -12.31
N THR A 71 -5.93 -6.72 -13.51
CA THR A 71 -6.77 -7.41 -14.50
C THR A 71 -6.06 -8.64 -15.06
N GLU A 72 -4.78 -8.55 -15.39
CA GLU A 72 -4.06 -9.64 -16.02
C GLU A 72 -3.76 -10.80 -15.07
N PHE A 73 -3.32 -10.49 -13.85
CA PHE A 73 -2.89 -11.50 -12.88
C PHE A 73 -3.92 -11.77 -11.77
N ASN A 74 -5.10 -11.11 -11.82
CA ASN A 74 -6.13 -11.19 -10.79
C ASN A 74 -5.60 -10.95 -9.36
N TYR A 75 -4.59 -10.08 -9.22
CA TYR A 75 -3.90 -9.85 -7.96
C TYR A 75 -4.57 -8.74 -7.14
N LYS A 76 -4.74 -8.98 -5.84
CA LYS A 76 -5.28 -8.02 -4.87
C LYS A 76 -4.35 -7.93 -3.65
N PRO A 77 -3.67 -6.79 -3.43
CA PRO A 77 -2.78 -6.64 -2.28
C PRO A 77 -3.55 -6.60 -0.96
N THR A 78 -2.88 -6.94 0.14
CA THR A 78 -3.46 -6.80 1.49
C THR A 78 -3.42 -5.32 1.89
N SER A 79 -4.56 -4.78 2.31
CA SER A 79 -4.65 -3.35 2.64
C SER A 79 -3.79 -2.96 3.84
N LEU A 80 -3.24 -1.75 3.84
CA LEU A 80 -2.46 -1.19 4.94
C LEU A 80 -3.28 -1.18 6.23
N LYS A 81 -4.57 -0.83 6.14
CA LYS A 81 -5.50 -0.89 7.28
C LYS A 81 -5.57 -2.28 7.89
N GLU A 82 -5.70 -3.31 7.08
CA GLU A 82 -5.72 -4.70 7.55
C GLU A 82 -4.37 -5.10 8.17
N ARG A 83 -3.25 -4.70 7.55
CA ARG A 83 -1.90 -4.92 8.08
C ARG A 83 -1.70 -4.27 9.45
N LEU A 84 -2.15 -3.02 9.62
CA LEU A 84 -2.08 -2.28 10.89
C LEU A 84 -2.93 -2.95 11.98
N ASN A 85 -4.15 -3.38 11.66
CA ASN A 85 -5.00 -4.12 12.60
C ASN A 85 -4.36 -5.43 13.06
N ARG A 86 -3.78 -6.21 12.13
CA ARG A 86 -3.04 -7.43 12.47
C ARG A 86 -1.83 -7.14 13.35
N ALA A 87 -1.09 -6.07 13.08
CA ALA A 87 0.06 -5.66 13.90
C ALA A 87 -0.35 -5.30 15.34
N ARG A 88 -1.49 -4.62 15.51
CA ARG A 88 -2.04 -4.29 16.83
C ARG A 88 -2.40 -5.54 17.63
N GLN A 89 -2.98 -6.55 16.99
CA GLN A 89 -3.36 -7.82 17.63
C GLN A 89 -2.16 -8.66 18.05
N ARG A 90 -1.01 -8.54 17.37
CA ARG A 90 0.22 -9.27 17.70
C ARG A 90 0.95 -8.72 18.93
N THR A 91 0.66 -7.49 19.33
CA THR A 91 1.30 -6.85 20.48
C THR A 91 0.35 -6.91 21.68
N PRO A 92 0.54 -7.83 22.65
CA PRO A 92 -0.24 -7.80 23.88
C PRO A 92 -0.06 -6.46 24.59
N ALA A 93 -1.15 -5.97 25.19
CA ALA A 93 -1.21 -4.67 25.87
C ALA A 93 -0.30 -4.61 27.09
#